data_AF-A0A7X5C0M2-F1
#
_entry.id   AF-A0A7X5C0M2-F1
#
_cell.length_a   1.000
_cell.length_b   1.000
_cell.length_c   1.000
_cell.angle_alpha   90.00
_cell.angle_beta   90.00
_cell.angle_gamma   90.00
#
_symmetry.space_group_name_H-M   'P 1'
#
loop_
_entity.id
_entity.type
_entity.pdbx_description
1 polymer ?
#
loop_
_entity_poly.entity_id
_entity_poly.type
_entity_poly.pdbx_seq_one_letter_code
_entity_poly.pdbx_strand_id
1 'polypeptide(L)'
;MLSMIWSNWWRHKERFILLLLGVFIISGGLSFLYGLSESNKGTVMDTLQNKWKVSYDIAVRPPGTSFGDEAAGLMEPNFQDGITGGISMEQLRQIKQIPGVSIAAPLAVIGYTEFSTPLNRSITFKDFGVYRLKQQVTVSNGVQNQTSTPSTYYDSYGPSDDSESLLSTNDPALLVGIDPVEEAKLVGLDQAVVPSLISHYFTSTDTSRVQVFDQKMAGISKFVDAPILISNQNSVNKSYTFQYEKLDIPYGTPEQEAELIAKVKAGGGVNYLDKIQSVSSNTVTVNVTPAQAAVAQEEVMMKSQADPALLLFSQRAKALSYETAQSPYPDRWPIAYRLKSYDTSDAAARDKFPEFYRPMDKIVDRNYPYAYYGVGLKVTYIGNYDPAKLQVSKDIDSLFPMDTYRAPSAKAIFDSEGRPANPQATIKPINNPLGLLTSPPTMLTTMEAAALIAGDRPISVIRIKVAGVDEVSDANQAKLEEIAEAIRAQTGLAADIMLGSSPQPVLIQVPKSGSQTAIGWMEQQWIKLGIALTLVNEVKLGFSGMLLLVILIAVLYVLATNMVSFLVRKREFAIMLSIGWRVSRIRRCS
;
A
#
# COMPACT_ATOMS: atom_id res chain seq x y z
N MET A 1 20.86 -63.20 36.15
CA MET A 1 19.82 -62.78 35.15
C MET A 1 20.44 -62.33 33.83
N LEU A 2 21.37 -61.37 33.81
CA LEU A 2 22.04 -60.90 32.58
C LEU A 2 22.76 -62.00 31.77
N SER A 3 23.47 -62.94 32.41
CA SER A 3 24.12 -64.06 31.70
C SER A 3 23.13 -65.04 31.05
N MET A 4 21.94 -65.20 31.64
CA MET A 4 20.88 -66.06 31.14
C MET A 4 20.19 -65.43 29.92
N ILE A 5 19.99 -64.10 29.96
CA ILE A 5 19.49 -63.31 28.82
C ILE A 5 20.50 -63.34 27.65
N TRP A 6 21.80 -63.20 27.96
CA TRP A 6 22.89 -63.27 26.98
C TRP A 6 22.99 -64.63 26.29
N SER A 7 22.87 -65.72 27.07
CA SER A 7 22.80 -67.09 26.56
C SER A 7 21.59 -67.31 25.63
N ASN A 8 20.44 -66.73 25.97
CA ASN A 8 19.21 -66.86 25.19
C ASN A 8 19.27 -66.10 23.86
N TRP A 9 19.91 -64.93 23.84
CA TRP A 9 20.20 -64.18 22.61
C TRP A 9 21.10 -64.97 21.64
N TRP A 10 22.09 -65.69 22.17
CA TRP A 10 22.97 -66.54 21.37
C TRP A 10 22.33 -67.82 20.84
N ARG A 11 21.26 -68.33 21.49
CA ARG A 11 20.51 -69.51 21.05
C ARG A 11 19.46 -69.22 19.96
N HIS A 12 18.94 -68.00 19.88
CA HIS A 12 17.88 -67.62 18.94
C HIS A 12 18.28 -66.40 18.09
N LYS A 13 19.43 -66.51 17.41
CA LYS A 13 20.09 -65.41 16.68
C LYS A 13 19.17 -64.74 15.65
N GLU A 14 18.39 -65.51 14.89
CA GLU A 14 17.48 -64.99 13.87
C GLU A 14 16.40 -64.06 14.45
N ARG A 15 15.80 -64.45 15.58
CA ARG A 15 14.76 -63.65 16.24
C ARG A 15 15.32 -62.40 16.88
N PHE A 16 16.49 -62.52 17.49
CA PHE A 16 17.17 -61.37 18.08
C PHE A 16 17.55 -60.33 17.02
N ILE A 17 18.04 -60.80 15.86
CA ILE A 17 18.34 -59.94 14.70
C ILE A 17 17.06 -59.27 14.19
N LEU A 18 15.96 -60.00 14.01
CA LEU A 18 14.68 -59.43 13.56
C LEU A 18 14.13 -58.36 14.54
N LEU A 19 14.28 -58.58 15.85
CA LEU A 19 13.88 -57.64 16.89
C LEU A 19 14.72 -56.36 16.84
N LEU A 20 16.04 -56.50 16.76
CA LEU A 20 16.96 -55.36 16.61
C LEU A 20 16.66 -54.58 15.33
N LEU A 21 16.41 -55.28 14.22
CA LEU A 21 16.11 -54.67 12.94
C LEU A 21 14.79 -53.89 12.99
N GLY A 22 13.74 -54.45 13.61
CA GLY A 22 12.47 -53.75 13.79
C GLY A 22 12.58 -52.52 14.68
N VAL A 23 13.26 -52.63 15.83
CA VAL A 23 13.52 -51.49 16.72
C VAL A 23 14.35 -50.42 16.01
N PHE A 24 15.36 -50.83 15.23
CA PHE A 24 16.19 -49.91 14.47
C PHE A 24 15.39 -49.16 13.39
N ILE A 25 14.55 -49.86 12.62
CA ILE A 25 13.70 -49.24 11.59
C ILE A 25 12.70 -48.27 12.22
N ILE A 26 12.06 -48.65 13.33
CA ILE A 26 11.11 -47.79 14.05
C ILE A 26 11.80 -46.56 14.62
N SER A 27 12.94 -46.75 15.31
CA SER A 27 13.69 -45.65 15.89
C SER A 27 14.25 -44.72 14.81
N GLY A 28 14.77 -45.27 13.70
CA GLY A 28 15.27 -44.50 12.57
C GLY A 28 14.15 -43.72 11.87
N GLY A 29 13.00 -44.35 11.64
CA GLY A 29 11.83 -43.71 11.04
C GLY A 29 11.25 -42.61 11.93
N LEU A 30 11.15 -42.84 13.24
CA LEU A 30 10.67 -41.84 14.20
C LEU A 30 11.63 -40.63 14.28
N SER A 31 12.94 -40.88 14.39
CA SER A 31 13.95 -39.82 14.40
C SER A 31 13.97 -39.02 13.10
N PHE A 32 13.83 -39.70 11.95
CA PHE A 32 13.75 -39.05 10.65
C PHE A 32 12.49 -38.17 10.52
N LEU A 33 11.32 -38.69 10.90
CA LEU A 33 10.07 -37.93 10.87
C LEU A 33 10.07 -36.74 11.83
N TYR A 34 10.65 -36.91 13.03
CA TYR A 34 10.83 -35.82 13.98
C TYR A 34 11.77 -34.74 13.41
N GLY A 35 12.91 -35.14 12.84
CA GLY A 35 13.85 -34.22 12.19
C GLY A 35 13.23 -33.48 11.00
N LEU A 36 12.45 -34.19 10.17
CA LEU A 36 11.71 -33.60 9.04
C LEU A 36 10.64 -32.62 9.53
N SER A 37 9.93 -32.95 10.62
CA SER A 37 8.92 -32.09 11.22
C SER A 37 9.51 -30.79 11.78
N GLU A 38 10.59 -30.87 12.57
CA GLU A 38 11.28 -29.68 13.09
C GLU A 38 11.88 -28.84 11.95
N SER A 39 12.46 -29.47 10.92
CA SER A 39 12.96 -28.76 9.72
C SER A 39 11.85 -28.03 8.96
N ASN A 40 10.71 -28.68 8.72
CA ASN A 40 9.57 -28.06 8.03
C ASN A 40 8.97 -26.93 8.86
N LYS A 41 8.81 -27.11 10.17
CA LYS A 41 8.34 -26.07 11.09
C LYS A 41 9.30 -24.87 11.09
N GLY A 42 10.62 -25.12 11.11
CA GLY A 42 11.64 -24.09 11.00
C GLY A 42 11.54 -23.32 9.68
N THR A 43 11.39 -24.02 8.55
CA THR A 43 11.27 -23.40 7.22
C THR A 43 10.00 -22.56 7.08
N VAL A 44 8.87 -23.06 7.59
CA VAL A 44 7.60 -22.31 7.60
C VAL A 44 7.75 -21.07 8.46
N MET A 45 8.32 -21.19 9.66
CA MET A 45 8.52 -20.04 10.55
C MET A 45 9.48 -19.01 9.94
N ASP A 46 10.58 -19.46 9.34
CA ASP A 46 11.54 -18.58 8.66
C ASP A 46 10.89 -17.84 7.48
N THR A 47 10.06 -18.54 6.69
CA THR A 47 9.31 -17.91 5.59
C THR A 47 8.31 -16.88 6.11
N LEU A 48 7.57 -17.19 7.18
CA LEU A 48 6.62 -16.27 7.80
C LEU A 48 7.32 -15.04 8.38
N GLN A 49 8.42 -15.23 9.10
CA GLN A 49 9.14 -14.16 9.79
C GLN A 49 9.95 -13.27 8.84
N ASN A 50 10.56 -13.84 7.80
CA ASN A 50 11.42 -13.09 6.88
C ASN A 50 10.66 -12.57 5.66
N LYS A 51 9.77 -13.37 5.04
CA LYS A 51 9.08 -12.96 3.80
C LYS A 51 7.81 -12.16 4.04
N TRP A 52 7.13 -12.35 5.18
CA TRP A 52 5.86 -11.67 5.51
C TRP A 52 6.00 -10.71 6.69
N LYS A 53 7.17 -10.10 6.83
CA LYS A 53 7.43 -9.08 7.85
C LYS A 53 6.59 -7.84 7.58
N VAL A 54 5.74 -7.50 8.53
CA VAL A 54 4.92 -6.28 8.52
C VAL A 54 5.66 -5.12 9.19
N SER A 55 5.48 -3.91 8.67
CA SER A 55 6.13 -2.71 9.22
C SER A 55 5.53 -2.24 10.56
N TYR A 56 4.35 -2.73 10.94
CA TYR A 56 3.63 -2.41 12.18
C TYR A 56 2.69 -3.56 12.58
N ASP A 57 2.36 -3.67 13.87
CA ASP A 57 1.65 -4.82 14.43
C ASP A 57 0.12 -4.63 14.47
N ILE A 58 -0.36 -3.39 14.63
CA ILE A 58 -1.78 -3.04 14.67
C ILE A 58 -2.03 -1.81 13.78
N ALA A 59 -3.07 -1.85 12.94
CA ALA A 59 -3.61 -0.66 12.29
C ALA A 59 -4.88 -0.20 13.01
N VAL A 60 -4.94 1.09 13.36
CA VAL A 60 -6.14 1.70 13.93
C VAL A 60 -6.78 2.62 12.90
N ARG A 61 -8.07 2.45 12.64
CA ARG A 61 -8.84 3.19 11.63
C ARG A 61 -10.19 3.66 12.19
N PRO A 62 -10.83 4.68 11.59
CA PRO A 62 -12.16 5.11 11.97
C PRO A 62 -13.19 3.98 11.81
N PRO A 63 -14.23 3.91 12.66
CA PRO A 63 -15.28 2.91 12.52
C PRO A 63 -16.06 3.10 11.20
N GLY A 64 -16.50 1.99 10.58
CA GLY A 64 -17.27 2.01 9.34
C GLY A 64 -16.45 2.21 8.06
N THR A 65 -15.11 2.10 8.13
CA THR A 65 -14.22 2.26 6.98
C THR A 65 -13.76 0.91 6.42
N SER A 66 -14.48 0.32 5.47
CA SER A 66 -14.10 -0.98 4.88
C SER A 66 -13.21 -0.83 3.66
N PHE A 67 -12.10 -1.58 3.61
CA PHE A 67 -11.15 -1.60 2.50
C PHE A 67 -10.89 -3.03 2.05
N GLY A 68 -11.48 -3.43 0.92
CA GLY A 68 -11.53 -4.82 0.49
C GLY A 68 -12.77 -5.55 0.99
N ASP A 69 -12.58 -6.75 1.55
CA ASP A 69 -13.65 -7.64 2.01
C ASP A 69 -13.42 -8.02 3.48
N GLU A 70 -13.94 -7.19 4.38
CA GLU A 70 -13.82 -7.39 5.83
C GLU A 70 -14.44 -8.72 6.27
N ALA A 71 -15.52 -9.19 5.62
CA ALA A 71 -16.16 -10.45 5.96
C ALA A 71 -15.24 -11.65 5.64
N ALA A 72 -14.44 -11.54 4.58
CA ALA A 72 -13.40 -12.52 4.25
C ALA A 72 -12.06 -12.28 4.96
N GLY A 73 -11.96 -11.22 5.79
CA GLY A 73 -10.71 -10.82 6.46
C GLY A 73 -9.63 -10.33 5.50
N LEU A 74 -10.03 -9.76 4.36
CA LEU A 74 -9.15 -9.32 3.28
C LEU A 74 -9.06 -7.80 3.17
N MET A 75 -7.85 -7.28 3.07
CA MET A 75 -7.56 -5.85 2.90
C MET A 75 -6.79 -5.56 1.62
N GLU A 76 -7.13 -4.45 0.97
CA GLU A 76 -6.39 -3.97 -0.20
C GLU A 76 -5.00 -3.43 0.18
N PRO A 77 -4.01 -3.52 -0.73
CA PRO A 77 -2.75 -2.81 -0.61
C PRO A 77 -2.93 -1.31 -0.38
N ASN A 78 -2.10 -0.73 0.49
CA ASN A 78 -2.09 0.71 0.76
C ASN A 78 -3.49 1.32 1.06
N PHE A 79 -4.39 0.54 1.68
CA PHE A 79 -5.74 0.98 2.04
C PHE A 79 -5.78 2.31 2.82
N GLN A 80 -4.69 2.60 3.54
CA GLN A 80 -4.46 3.81 4.32
C GLN A 80 -4.67 5.09 3.51
N ASP A 81 -4.27 5.07 2.23
CA ASP A 81 -4.36 6.23 1.34
C ASP A 81 -5.83 6.52 0.94
N GLY A 82 -6.73 5.55 1.10
CA GLY A 82 -8.16 5.68 0.85
C GLY A 82 -8.97 6.18 2.06
N ILE A 83 -8.36 6.28 3.26
CA ILE A 83 -9.02 6.83 4.45
C ILE A 83 -8.71 8.33 4.53
N THR A 84 -9.74 9.15 4.68
CA THR A 84 -9.54 10.59 4.93
C THR A 84 -10.09 11.01 6.28
N GLY A 85 -9.20 11.27 7.23
CA GLY A 85 -9.53 11.72 8.58
C GLY A 85 -10.39 10.72 9.37
N GLY A 86 -10.98 11.21 10.46
CA GLY A 86 -11.90 10.43 11.30
C GLY A 86 -11.34 10.08 12.69
N ILE A 87 -10.04 10.23 12.91
CA ILE A 87 -9.39 10.06 14.22
C ILE A 87 -8.91 11.44 14.74
N SER A 88 -9.17 11.73 16.01
CA SER A 88 -8.76 12.96 16.68
C SER A 88 -7.36 12.86 17.30
N MET A 89 -6.73 14.02 17.53
CA MET A 89 -5.46 14.11 18.27
C MET A 89 -5.60 13.64 19.72
N GLU A 90 -6.80 13.75 20.32
CA GLU A 90 -7.08 13.22 21.66
C GLU A 90 -7.03 11.68 21.66
N GLN A 91 -7.71 11.04 20.71
CA GLN A 91 -7.67 9.57 20.58
C GLN A 91 -6.24 9.06 20.34
N LEU A 92 -5.43 9.77 19.53
CA LEU A 92 -4.01 9.44 19.38
C LEU A 92 -3.26 9.53 20.72
N ARG A 93 -3.49 10.57 21.53
CA ARG A 93 -2.87 10.71 22.85
C ARG A 93 -3.28 9.59 23.80
N GLN A 94 -4.56 9.19 23.79
CA GLN A 94 -5.04 8.05 24.56
C GLN A 94 -4.34 6.75 24.15
N ILE A 95 -4.23 6.48 22.84
CA ILE A 95 -3.54 5.30 22.31
C ILE A 95 -2.07 5.27 22.72
N LYS A 96 -1.36 6.41 22.64
CA LYS A 96 0.04 6.52 23.07
C LYS A 96 0.24 6.21 24.57
N GLN A 97 -0.79 6.31 25.40
CA GLN A 97 -0.74 6.03 26.83
C GLN A 97 -1.05 4.57 27.18
N ILE A 98 -1.48 3.75 26.21
CA ILE A 98 -1.79 2.33 26.45
C ILE A 98 -0.48 1.57 26.75
N PRO A 99 -0.39 0.85 27.88
CA PRO A 99 0.79 0.05 28.20
C PRO A 99 1.12 -0.95 27.10
N GLY A 100 2.39 -1.01 26.71
CA GLY A 100 2.89 -1.91 25.66
C GLY A 100 2.93 -1.30 24.26
N VAL A 101 2.27 -0.16 24.01
CA VAL A 101 2.46 0.63 22.77
C VAL A 101 3.87 1.26 22.79
N SER A 102 4.71 0.89 21.81
CA SER A 102 6.08 1.40 21.67
C SER A 102 6.15 2.59 20.70
N ILE A 103 5.47 2.45 19.57
CA ILE A 103 5.37 3.47 18.52
C ILE A 103 3.91 3.59 18.13
N ALA A 104 3.42 4.82 17.98
CA ALA A 104 2.11 5.10 17.39
C ALA A 104 2.27 6.20 16.34
N ALA A 105 2.46 5.78 15.08
CA ALA A 105 2.73 6.65 13.94
C ALA A 105 1.44 6.98 13.16
N PRO A 106 0.81 8.14 13.41
CA PRO A 106 -0.38 8.57 12.68
C PRO A 106 -0.05 9.00 11.25
N LEU A 107 -0.98 8.73 10.33
CA LEU A 107 -1.04 9.33 9.01
C LEU A 107 -2.34 10.12 8.86
N ALA A 108 -2.25 11.32 8.33
CA ALA A 108 -3.38 12.17 7.99
C ALA A 108 -3.41 12.39 6.47
N VAL A 109 -4.23 11.64 5.75
CA VAL A 109 -4.38 11.83 4.30
C VAL A 109 -5.19 13.11 4.07
N ILE A 110 -4.52 14.16 3.61
CA ILE A 110 -5.14 15.48 3.45
C ILE A 110 -5.92 15.55 2.13
N GLY A 111 -5.30 15.07 1.04
CA GLY A 111 -5.87 15.07 -0.30
C GLY A 111 -4.82 15.30 -1.38
N TYR A 112 -5.28 15.53 -2.60
CA TYR A 112 -4.42 15.80 -3.74
C TYR A 112 -4.36 17.30 -4.02
N THR A 113 -3.15 17.77 -4.32
CA THR A 113 -2.88 19.10 -4.87
C THR A 113 -2.09 18.96 -6.18
N GLU A 114 -1.96 20.05 -6.91
CA GLU A 114 -1.15 20.12 -8.12
C GLU A 114 0.27 20.55 -7.75
N PHE A 115 1.27 19.79 -8.20
CA PHE A 115 2.67 20.13 -8.09
C PHE A 115 3.18 20.53 -9.48
N SER A 116 3.59 21.78 -9.63
CA SER A 116 4.11 22.30 -10.88
C SER A 116 5.63 22.27 -10.87
N THR A 117 6.23 21.67 -11.89
CA THR A 117 7.69 21.71 -12.09
C THR A 117 8.03 22.30 -13.45
N PRO A 118 9.00 23.23 -13.51
CA PRO A 118 9.45 23.77 -14.78
C PRO A 118 10.10 22.66 -15.62
N LEU A 119 9.84 22.69 -16.91
CA LEU A 119 10.51 21.86 -17.89
C LEU A 119 11.70 22.62 -18.45
N ASN A 120 12.78 21.92 -18.77
CA ASN A 120 13.93 22.51 -19.48
C ASN A 120 13.62 22.72 -20.98
N ARG A 121 12.49 23.36 -21.26
CA ARG A 121 11.96 23.71 -22.59
C ARG A 121 11.13 24.98 -22.46
N SER A 122 11.47 25.99 -23.23
CA SER A 122 10.70 27.22 -23.37
C SER A 122 10.00 27.29 -24.73
N ILE A 123 9.00 28.15 -24.81
CA ILE A 123 8.40 28.63 -26.05
C ILE A 123 8.88 30.07 -26.24
N THR A 124 9.25 30.43 -27.45
CA THR A 124 9.53 31.82 -27.81
C THR A 124 8.35 32.42 -28.57
N PHE A 125 7.75 33.48 -28.03
CA PHE A 125 6.74 34.28 -28.71
C PHE A 125 7.40 35.23 -29.70
N LYS A 126 7.02 35.13 -30.99
CA LYS A 126 7.62 35.95 -32.06
C LYS A 126 6.93 37.30 -32.26
N ASP A 127 5.62 37.35 -31.98
CA ASP A 127 4.79 38.52 -32.21
C ASP A 127 3.94 38.78 -30.96
N PHE A 128 3.61 40.04 -30.67
CA PHE A 128 2.59 40.34 -29.67
C PHE A 128 1.23 39.76 -30.08
N GLY A 129 0.48 39.26 -29.11
CA GLY A 129 -0.74 38.51 -29.39
C GLY A 129 -1.37 37.85 -28.18
N VAL A 130 -2.60 37.39 -28.38
CA VAL A 130 -3.27 36.44 -27.48
C VAL A 130 -3.01 35.04 -28.00
N TYR A 131 -2.63 34.15 -27.10
CA TYR A 131 -2.27 32.78 -27.39
C TYR A 131 -3.22 31.81 -26.69
N ARG A 132 -3.65 30.78 -27.41
CA ARG A 132 -4.35 29.62 -26.88
C ARG A 132 -3.35 28.49 -26.69
N LEU A 133 -3.10 28.11 -25.45
CA LEU A 133 -2.23 27.02 -25.05
C LEU A 133 -3.07 25.78 -24.74
N LYS A 134 -2.84 24.67 -25.44
CA LYS A 134 -3.44 23.37 -25.13
C LYS A 134 -2.36 22.46 -24.58
N GLN A 135 -2.62 21.86 -23.43
CA GLN A 135 -1.73 20.88 -22.81
C GLN A 135 -2.44 19.53 -22.73
N GLN A 136 -1.78 18.49 -23.22
CA GLN A 136 -2.25 17.11 -23.16
C GLN A 136 -1.18 16.23 -22.53
N VAL A 137 -1.59 15.35 -21.62
CA VAL A 137 -0.69 14.43 -20.93
C VAL A 137 -0.98 13.02 -21.40
N THR A 138 0.08 12.29 -21.77
CA THR A 138 0.02 10.86 -22.06
C THR A 138 0.89 10.09 -21.07
N VAL A 139 0.31 9.08 -20.43
CA VAL A 139 0.96 8.23 -19.43
C VAL A 139 0.63 6.77 -19.69
N SER A 140 1.60 5.88 -19.54
CA SER A 140 1.36 4.44 -19.64
C SER A 140 1.18 3.83 -18.25
N ASN A 141 0.09 3.09 -18.04
CA ASN A 141 -0.08 2.28 -16.83
C ASN A 141 0.60 0.91 -16.95
N GLY A 142 1.28 0.63 -18.06
CA GLY A 142 1.93 -0.66 -18.38
C GLY A 142 1.10 -1.57 -19.30
N VAL A 143 -0.22 -1.39 -19.37
CA VAL A 143 -1.13 -2.14 -20.26
C VAL A 143 -1.71 -1.23 -21.34
N GLN A 144 -2.09 -0.02 -20.98
CA GLN A 144 -2.71 0.97 -21.84
C GLN A 144 -1.95 2.30 -21.74
N ASN A 145 -1.90 3.03 -22.87
CA ASN A 145 -1.48 4.43 -22.88
C ASN A 145 -2.73 5.29 -22.70
N GLN A 146 -2.75 6.05 -21.61
CA GLN A 146 -3.86 6.91 -21.26
C GLN A 146 -3.50 8.34 -21.60
N THR A 147 -4.37 8.98 -22.37
CA THR A 147 -4.18 10.35 -22.85
C THR A 147 -5.34 11.20 -22.33
N SER A 148 -5.01 12.30 -21.65
CA SER A 148 -6.00 13.26 -21.14
C SER A 148 -6.67 14.02 -22.28
N THR A 149 -7.81 14.64 -22.02
CA THR A 149 -8.33 15.69 -22.91
C THR A 149 -7.35 16.88 -22.86
N PRO A 150 -7.12 17.60 -23.97
CA PRO A 150 -6.28 18.80 -23.95
C PRO A 150 -6.89 19.88 -23.05
N SER A 151 -6.20 20.23 -21.96
CA SER A 151 -6.54 21.38 -21.12
C SER A 151 -6.18 22.66 -21.85
N THR A 152 -7.14 23.58 -22.02
CA THR A 152 -6.94 24.81 -22.77
C THR A 152 -6.79 26.00 -21.83
N TYR A 153 -5.72 26.75 -22.00
CA TYR A 153 -5.38 27.98 -21.30
C TYR A 153 -5.24 29.12 -22.31
N TYR A 154 -5.46 30.34 -21.85
CA TYR A 154 -5.31 31.54 -22.66
C TYR A 154 -4.31 32.45 -21.97
N ASP A 155 -3.34 32.92 -22.74
CA ASP A 155 -2.31 33.82 -22.26
C ASP A 155 -2.12 34.96 -23.27
N SER A 156 -1.53 36.06 -22.83
CA SER A 156 -1.27 37.22 -23.67
C SER A 156 0.20 37.61 -23.57
N TYR A 157 0.80 37.93 -24.71
CA TYR A 157 2.18 38.39 -24.79
C TYR A 157 2.22 39.80 -25.36
N GLY A 158 2.64 40.74 -24.51
CA GLY A 158 2.78 42.16 -24.80
C GLY A 158 4.22 42.69 -24.63
N PRO A 159 4.42 44.01 -24.82
CA PRO A 159 5.76 44.61 -24.85
C PRO A 159 6.52 44.55 -23.52
N SER A 160 5.83 44.36 -22.40
CA SER A 160 6.41 44.25 -21.06
C SER A 160 6.82 42.83 -20.67
N ASP A 161 6.45 41.83 -21.47
CA ASP A 161 6.53 40.43 -21.09
C ASP A 161 7.81 39.79 -21.65
N ASP A 162 8.28 38.73 -21.00
CA ASP A 162 9.40 37.95 -21.54
C ASP A 162 8.93 37.19 -22.79
N SER A 163 9.71 37.32 -23.87
CA SER A 163 9.46 36.58 -25.10
C SER A 163 9.61 35.08 -24.91
N GLU A 164 10.36 34.63 -23.91
CA GLU A 164 10.45 33.22 -23.56
C GLU A 164 9.55 32.86 -22.37
N SER A 165 8.67 31.88 -22.58
CA SER A 165 7.86 31.28 -21.52
C SER A 165 8.29 29.84 -21.28
N LEU A 166 8.75 29.57 -20.07
CA LEU A 166 9.18 28.24 -19.65
C LEU A 166 7.96 27.35 -19.48
N LEU A 167 7.97 26.18 -20.13
CA LEU A 167 6.91 25.21 -19.97
C LEU A 167 6.97 24.60 -18.57
N SER A 168 5.82 24.24 -18.01
CA SER A 168 5.75 23.53 -16.74
C SER A 168 4.82 22.32 -16.80
N THR A 169 5.04 21.37 -15.91
CA THR A 169 4.10 20.29 -15.63
C THR A 169 3.09 20.74 -14.59
N ASN A 170 1.97 20.01 -14.47
CA ASN A 170 0.98 20.19 -13.40
C ASN A 170 0.47 18.81 -12.97
N ASP A 171 1.23 18.16 -12.10
CA ASP A 171 1.00 16.77 -11.71
C ASP A 171 0.23 16.67 -10.38
N PRO A 172 -0.78 15.80 -10.28
CA PRO A 172 -1.39 15.49 -8.99
C PRO A 172 -0.38 14.87 -8.04
N ALA A 173 -0.31 15.41 -6.83
CA ALA A 173 0.58 14.97 -5.77
C ALA A 173 -0.22 14.78 -4.48
N LEU A 174 -0.10 13.58 -3.88
CA LEU A 174 -0.77 13.24 -2.63
C LEU A 174 -0.02 13.88 -1.45
N LEU A 175 -0.74 14.69 -0.66
CA LEU A 175 -0.23 15.29 0.56
C LEU A 175 -0.71 14.51 1.79
N VAL A 176 0.23 14.12 2.64
CA VAL A 176 -0.03 13.39 3.89
C VAL A 176 0.64 14.09 5.07
N GLY A 177 -0.10 14.29 6.15
CA GLY A 177 0.44 14.73 7.43
C GLY A 177 0.96 13.56 8.25
N ILE A 178 2.14 13.74 8.86
CA ILE A 178 2.80 12.74 9.70
C ILE A 178 3.17 13.32 11.08
N ASP A 179 3.40 12.46 12.06
CA ASP A 179 4.15 12.81 13.28
C ASP A 179 5.64 12.53 13.02
N PRO A 180 6.50 13.57 12.85
CA PRO A 180 7.88 13.34 12.42
C PRO A 180 8.69 12.46 13.37
N VAL A 181 8.40 12.49 14.66
CA VAL A 181 9.14 11.69 15.66
C VAL A 181 8.74 10.23 15.57
N GLU A 182 7.44 9.96 15.50
CA GLU A 182 6.93 8.58 15.43
C GLU A 182 7.16 7.95 14.05
N GLU A 183 7.09 8.74 12.97
CA GLU A 183 7.39 8.27 11.61
C GLU A 183 8.87 7.91 11.45
N ALA A 184 9.78 8.72 12.02
CA ALA A 184 11.21 8.42 12.04
C ALA A 184 11.48 7.10 12.78
N LYS A 185 10.84 6.86 13.93
CA LYS A 185 10.99 5.59 14.66
C LYS A 185 10.43 4.39 13.89
N LEU A 186 9.32 4.57 13.17
CA LEU A 186 8.64 3.45 12.50
C LEU A 186 9.35 3.03 11.21
N VAL A 187 9.72 4.00 10.36
CA VAL A 187 10.22 3.73 9.00
C VAL A 187 11.59 4.37 8.71
N GLY A 188 12.21 5.04 9.68
CA GLY A 188 13.50 5.70 9.47
C GLY A 188 13.44 6.86 8.47
N LEU A 189 12.33 7.62 8.46
CA LEU A 189 12.11 8.69 7.49
C LEU A 189 13.18 9.80 7.58
N ASP A 190 13.67 10.10 8.78
CA ASP A 190 14.76 11.03 9.05
C ASP A 190 16.07 10.62 8.35
N GLN A 191 16.35 9.32 8.29
CA GLN A 191 17.52 8.76 7.61
C GLN A 191 17.34 8.64 6.09
N ALA A 192 16.10 8.74 5.62
CA ALA A 192 15.77 8.69 4.19
C ALA A 192 15.86 10.06 3.50
N VAL A 193 16.03 11.15 4.27
CA VAL A 193 16.22 12.49 3.71
C VAL A 193 17.50 12.54 2.86
N VAL A 194 17.37 13.06 1.65
CA VAL A 194 18.49 13.25 0.70
C VAL A 194 19.21 14.53 1.07
N PRO A 195 20.52 14.50 1.37
CA PRO A 195 21.29 15.70 1.69
C PRO A 195 21.32 16.67 0.50
N SER A 196 21.02 17.95 0.74
CA SER A 196 21.23 19.06 -0.19
C SER A 196 21.43 20.36 0.60
N LEU A 197 21.70 21.48 -0.09
CA LEU A 197 21.91 22.79 0.56
C LEU A 197 20.71 23.26 1.39
N ILE A 198 19.50 22.83 1.02
CA ILE A 198 18.23 23.26 1.62
C ILE A 198 17.46 22.10 2.26
N SER A 199 17.95 20.86 2.14
CA SER A 199 17.21 19.66 2.57
C SER A 199 17.55 19.29 4.01
N HIS A 200 16.53 19.29 4.87
CA HIS A 200 16.62 18.79 6.23
C HIS A 200 15.33 18.04 6.62
N TYR A 201 15.42 17.19 7.65
CA TYR A 201 14.25 16.60 8.26
C TYR A 201 13.49 17.63 9.10
N PHE A 202 12.21 17.39 9.38
CA PHE A 202 11.38 18.27 10.20
C PHE A 202 12.03 18.56 11.56
N THR A 203 12.03 19.84 11.93
CA THR A 203 12.56 20.39 13.18
C THR A 203 11.48 21.18 13.92
N SER A 204 11.77 21.62 15.15
CA SER A 204 10.85 22.43 15.94
C SER A 204 10.62 23.84 15.38
N THR A 205 11.46 24.32 14.46
CA THR A 205 11.28 25.61 13.79
C THR A 205 10.32 25.54 12.61
N ASP A 206 10.02 24.33 12.12
CA ASP A 206 9.12 24.09 11.00
C ASP A 206 7.65 24.11 11.47
N THR A 207 7.19 25.28 11.89
CA THR A 207 5.84 25.48 12.45
C THR A 207 4.82 25.81 11.37
N SER A 208 3.60 25.32 11.54
CA SER A 208 2.49 25.65 10.63
C SER A 208 1.62 26.77 11.20
N ARG A 209 1.14 27.69 10.35
CA ARG A 209 0.35 28.86 10.79
C ARG A 209 -0.82 29.10 9.85
N VAL A 210 -1.91 29.64 10.37
CA VAL A 210 -3.07 30.03 9.56
C VAL A 210 -3.01 31.52 9.29
N GLN A 211 -3.10 31.89 8.02
CA GLN A 211 -3.32 33.25 7.56
C GLN A 211 -4.75 33.36 7.03
N VAL A 212 -5.57 34.13 7.74
CA VAL A 212 -6.97 34.40 7.36
C VAL A 212 -6.99 35.73 6.61
N PHE A 213 -7.68 35.77 5.48
CA PHE A 213 -7.79 36.98 4.66
C PHE A 213 -9.18 37.60 4.79
N ASP A 214 -9.25 38.90 5.09
CA ASP A 214 -10.51 39.66 5.18
C ASP A 214 -11.18 39.82 3.80
N GLN A 215 -10.39 39.94 2.73
CA GLN A 215 -10.86 39.91 1.34
C GLN A 215 -10.54 38.55 0.71
N LYS A 216 -11.60 37.83 0.35
CA LYS A 216 -11.53 36.47 -0.22
C LYS A 216 -10.88 36.51 -1.60
N MET A 217 -9.60 36.16 -1.69
CA MET A 217 -8.90 36.01 -2.96
C MET A 217 -9.37 34.72 -3.64
N ALA A 218 -10.02 34.83 -4.81
CA ALA A 218 -10.45 33.69 -5.62
C ALA A 218 -11.30 32.62 -4.90
N GLY A 219 -12.07 33.02 -3.88
CA GLY A 219 -12.91 32.10 -3.10
C GLY A 219 -12.19 31.28 -2.04
N ILE A 220 -10.92 31.56 -1.73
CA ILE A 220 -10.15 30.89 -0.66
C ILE A 220 -10.47 31.56 0.68
N SER A 221 -10.78 30.77 1.71
CA SER A 221 -11.12 31.30 3.05
C SER A 221 -9.91 31.48 3.97
N LYS A 222 -8.88 30.64 3.82
CA LYS A 222 -7.64 30.67 4.61
C LYS A 222 -6.48 30.06 3.85
N PHE A 223 -5.27 30.51 4.18
CA PHE A 223 -4.03 29.84 3.83
C PHE A 223 -3.38 29.23 5.06
N VAL A 224 -2.78 28.06 4.89
CA VAL A 224 -1.98 27.40 5.92
C VAL A 224 -0.53 27.37 5.45
N ASP A 225 0.37 27.95 6.23
CA ASP A 225 1.81 27.79 6.04
C ASP A 225 2.17 26.34 6.42
N ALA A 226 2.77 25.60 5.49
CA ALA A 226 3.08 24.19 5.69
C ALA A 226 4.51 23.87 5.20
N PRO A 227 5.40 23.35 6.08
CA PRO A 227 6.66 22.78 5.64
C PRO A 227 6.38 21.46 4.91
N ILE A 228 7.03 21.26 3.76
CA ILE A 228 6.84 20.05 2.95
C ILE A 228 8.16 19.34 2.66
N LEU A 229 8.17 18.03 2.92
CA LEU A 229 9.19 17.09 2.47
C LEU A 229 8.65 16.33 1.24
N ILE A 230 9.38 16.35 0.11
CA ILE A 230 8.90 15.75 -1.15
C ILE A 230 9.64 14.44 -1.46
N SER A 231 8.94 13.45 -2.00
CA SER A 231 9.54 12.22 -2.53
C SER A 231 10.34 12.49 -3.82
N ASN A 232 11.53 11.90 -3.94
CA ASN A 232 12.32 11.95 -5.17
C ASN A 232 11.99 10.84 -6.20
N GLN A 233 11.05 9.92 -5.89
CA GLN A 233 10.70 8.78 -6.74
C GLN A 233 9.34 8.89 -7.44
N ASN A 234 8.63 10.01 -7.30
CA ASN A 234 7.24 10.14 -7.77
C ASN A 234 7.08 10.35 -9.30
N SER A 235 8.13 10.12 -10.08
CA SER A 235 8.12 10.39 -11.52
C SER A 235 7.66 9.17 -12.32
N VAL A 236 6.37 9.11 -12.65
CA VAL A 236 5.88 8.24 -13.72
C VAL A 236 6.36 8.81 -15.05
N ASN A 237 6.80 7.96 -15.98
CA ASN A 237 7.17 8.40 -17.33
C ASN A 237 5.94 8.99 -18.03
N LYS A 238 5.94 10.32 -18.19
CA LYS A 238 4.86 11.09 -18.82
C LYS A 238 5.39 11.82 -20.05
N SER A 239 4.53 11.87 -21.06
CA SER A 239 4.73 12.69 -22.25
C SER A 239 3.76 13.86 -22.20
N TYR A 240 4.28 15.07 -22.29
CA TYR A 240 3.51 16.30 -22.32
C TYR A 240 3.53 16.86 -23.72
N THR A 241 2.36 17.00 -24.33
CA THR A 241 2.19 17.67 -25.61
C THR A 241 1.57 19.02 -25.37
N PHE A 242 2.29 20.06 -25.75
CA PHE A 242 1.85 21.44 -25.68
C PHE A 242 1.63 21.96 -27.10
N GLN A 243 0.48 22.57 -27.34
CA GLN A 243 0.14 23.22 -28.59
C GLN A 243 -0.17 24.70 -28.33
N TYR A 244 0.49 25.59 -29.06
CA TYR A 244 0.36 27.04 -28.90
C TYR A 244 -0.18 27.63 -30.19
N GLU A 245 -1.32 28.28 -30.08
CA GLU A 245 -2.04 28.85 -31.20
C GLU A 245 -2.15 30.37 -31.02
N LYS A 246 -1.57 31.16 -31.94
CA LYS A 246 -1.78 32.63 -31.94
C LYS A 246 -3.20 32.92 -32.43
N LEU A 247 -4.02 33.61 -31.66
CA LEU A 247 -5.38 33.96 -32.06
C LEU A 247 -5.39 35.15 -33.02
N ASP A 248 -6.35 35.14 -33.96
CA ASP A 248 -6.57 36.24 -34.89
C ASP A 248 -7.31 37.40 -34.22
N ILE A 249 -6.60 38.09 -33.32
CA ILE A 249 -7.12 39.24 -32.59
C ILE A 249 -6.07 40.34 -32.55
N PRO A 250 -6.43 41.60 -32.85
CA PRO A 250 -5.56 42.75 -32.62
C PRO A 250 -5.12 42.83 -31.15
N TYR A 251 -3.82 42.92 -30.92
CA TYR A 251 -3.21 43.00 -29.60
C TYR A 251 -1.86 43.73 -29.69
N GLY A 252 -1.47 44.42 -28.61
CA GLY A 252 -0.16 45.08 -28.49
C GLY A 252 -0.19 46.59 -28.30
N THR A 253 -1.37 47.22 -28.32
CA THR A 253 -1.55 48.61 -27.83
C THR A 253 -2.55 48.65 -26.67
N PRO A 254 -2.44 49.61 -25.74
CA PRO A 254 -3.36 49.73 -24.61
C PRO A 254 -4.84 49.85 -25.02
N GLU A 255 -5.12 50.48 -26.16
CA GLU A 255 -6.48 50.59 -26.69
C GLU A 255 -7.03 49.24 -27.15
N GLN A 256 -6.20 48.44 -27.85
CA GLN A 256 -6.57 47.10 -28.32
C GLN A 256 -6.78 46.14 -27.15
N GLU A 257 -5.92 46.21 -26.13
CA GLU A 257 -6.04 45.44 -24.90
C GLU A 257 -7.34 45.77 -24.15
N ALA A 258 -7.66 47.05 -24.00
CA ALA A 258 -8.90 47.49 -23.36
C ALA A 258 -10.15 47.03 -24.15
N GLU A 259 -10.12 47.12 -25.48
CA GLU A 259 -11.20 46.65 -26.36
C GLU A 259 -11.36 45.12 -26.28
N LEU A 260 -10.26 44.37 -26.28
CA LEU A 260 -10.27 42.92 -26.10
C LEU A 260 -10.90 42.54 -24.76
N ILE A 261 -10.49 43.16 -23.66
CA ILE A 261 -11.06 42.88 -22.33
C ILE A 261 -12.57 43.13 -22.33
N ALA A 262 -13.03 44.22 -22.96
CA ALA A 262 -14.46 44.52 -23.09
C ALA A 262 -15.21 43.45 -23.91
N LYS A 263 -14.64 43.01 -25.05
CA LYS A 263 -15.21 41.96 -25.90
C LYS A 263 -15.25 40.59 -25.20
N VAL A 264 -14.18 40.21 -24.52
CA VAL A 264 -14.09 38.96 -23.73
C VAL A 264 -15.16 38.99 -22.63
N LYS A 265 -15.29 40.09 -21.90
CA LYS A 265 -16.30 40.24 -20.84
C LYS A 265 -17.73 40.18 -21.39
N ALA A 266 -18.00 40.85 -22.52
CA ALA A 266 -19.33 40.83 -23.15
C ALA A 266 -19.67 39.48 -23.82
N GLY A 267 -18.67 38.78 -24.34
CA GLY A 267 -18.81 37.51 -25.06
C GLY A 267 -18.79 36.26 -24.18
N GLY A 268 -18.82 36.41 -22.84
CA GLY A 268 -18.86 35.29 -21.91
C GLY A 268 -17.50 34.65 -21.60
N GLY A 269 -16.42 35.43 -21.67
CA GLY A 269 -15.08 35.02 -21.24
C GLY A 269 -14.42 34.03 -22.20
N VAL A 270 -14.07 32.86 -21.67
CA VAL A 270 -13.43 31.76 -22.41
C VAL A 270 -14.25 31.34 -23.63
N ASN A 271 -15.57 31.33 -23.53
CA ASN A 271 -16.48 30.98 -24.63
C ASN A 271 -16.33 31.89 -25.86
N TYR A 272 -15.92 33.15 -25.67
CA TYR A 272 -15.61 34.06 -26.77
C TYR A 272 -14.28 33.66 -27.43
N LEU A 273 -13.25 33.47 -26.60
CA LEU A 273 -11.91 33.13 -27.05
C LEU A 273 -11.86 31.78 -27.78
N ASP A 274 -12.64 30.78 -27.35
CA ASP A 274 -12.74 29.45 -27.99
C ASP A 274 -13.21 29.52 -29.45
N LYS A 275 -13.98 30.55 -29.82
CA LYS A 275 -14.55 30.71 -31.17
C LYS A 275 -13.62 31.42 -32.13
N ILE A 276 -12.57 32.06 -31.62
CA ILE A 276 -11.60 32.79 -32.43
C ILE A 276 -10.71 31.79 -33.18
N GLN A 277 -10.43 32.10 -34.45
CA GLN A 277 -9.53 31.30 -35.29
C GLN A 277 -8.07 31.56 -34.96
N SER A 278 -7.23 30.56 -35.20
CA SER A 278 -5.80 30.61 -34.95
C SER A 278 -5.04 30.99 -36.23
N VAL A 279 -4.17 31.99 -36.16
CA VAL A 279 -3.32 32.48 -37.28
C VAL A 279 -2.10 31.57 -37.49
N SER A 280 -1.56 31.03 -36.40
CA SER A 280 -0.45 30.08 -36.43
C SER A 280 -0.58 29.09 -35.28
N SER A 281 0.00 27.90 -35.45
CA SER A 281 0.01 26.83 -34.44
C SER A 281 1.39 26.18 -34.42
N ASN A 282 1.94 25.97 -33.22
CA ASN A 282 3.15 25.17 -33.02
C ASN A 282 2.89 24.11 -31.95
N THR A 283 3.50 22.94 -32.10
CA THR A 283 3.35 21.84 -31.15
C THR A 283 4.71 21.38 -30.68
N VAL A 284 4.87 21.20 -29.37
CA VAL A 284 6.09 20.66 -28.76
C VAL A 284 5.69 19.51 -27.85
N THR A 285 6.37 18.39 -28.01
CA THR A 285 6.22 17.24 -27.12
C THR A 285 7.48 17.07 -26.28
N VAL A 286 7.30 16.96 -24.98
CA VAL A 286 8.38 16.79 -24.00
C VAL A 286 8.15 15.48 -23.26
N ASN A 287 9.12 14.56 -23.37
CA ASN A 287 9.16 13.36 -22.54
C ASN A 287 10.00 13.66 -21.31
N VAL A 288 9.38 13.56 -20.13
CA VAL A 288 10.05 13.87 -18.87
C VAL A 288 10.61 12.59 -18.27
N THR A 289 11.93 12.55 -18.13
CA THR A 289 12.62 11.47 -17.42
C THR A 289 12.69 11.76 -15.92
N PRO A 290 12.79 10.74 -15.05
CA PRO A 290 12.94 10.95 -13.61
C PRO A 290 14.12 11.87 -13.22
N ALA A 291 15.23 11.80 -13.96
CA ALA A 291 16.39 12.64 -13.72
C ALA A 291 16.11 14.13 -13.99
N GLN A 292 15.38 14.44 -15.08
CA GLN A 292 14.98 15.80 -15.39
C GLN A 292 13.97 16.35 -14.36
N ALA A 293 13.04 15.49 -13.90
CA ALA A 293 12.09 15.86 -12.87
C ALA A 293 12.78 16.21 -11.54
N ALA A 294 13.83 15.47 -11.16
CA ALA A 294 14.58 15.75 -9.93
C ALA A 294 15.28 17.12 -9.95
N VAL A 295 15.87 17.52 -11.09
CA VAL A 295 16.50 18.84 -11.25
C VAL A 295 15.47 19.96 -11.16
N ALA A 296 14.35 19.81 -11.88
CA ALA A 296 13.27 20.79 -11.85
C ALA A 296 12.66 20.95 -10.44
N GLN A 297 12.55 19.85 -9.70
CA GLN A 297 12.09 19.85 -8.32
C GLN A 297 13.05 20.62 -7.42
N GLU A 298 14.36 20.44 -7.55
CA GLU A 298 15.33 21.19 -6.76
C GLU A 298 15.25 22.71 -7.00
N GLU A 299 15.03 23.13 -8.25
CA GLU A 299 14.80 24.54 -8.59
C GLU A 299 13.54 25.11 -7.91
N VAL A 300 12.43 24.37 -7.96
CA VAL A 300 11.17 24.75 -7.29
C VAL A 300 11.37 24.88 -5.77
N MET A 301 12.13 23.94 -5.18
CA MET A 301 12.43 23.99 -3.76
C MET A 301 13.23 25.22 -3.37
N MET A 302 14.28 25.57 -4.14
CA MET A 302 15.07 26.78 -3.87
C MET A 302 14.21 28.05 -3.97
N LYS A 303 13.37 28.17 -5.01
CA LYS A 303 12.47 29.33 -5.17
C LYS A 303 11.49 29.46 -4.00
N SER A 304 10.98 28.33 -3.49
CA SER A 304 10.03 28.33 -2.37
C SER A 304 10.58 28.89 -1.05
N GLN A 305 11.90 29.02 -0.91
CA GLN A 305 12.54 29.63 0.26
C GLN A 305 12.35 31.15 0.29
N ALA A 306 12.32 31.79 -0.87
CA ALA A 306 12.11 33.24 -1.00
C ALA A 306 10.63 33.59 -1.18
N ASP A 307 9.93 32.82 -2.04
CA ASP A 307 8.51 33.00 -2.32
C ASP A 307 7.78 31.65 -2.20
N PRO A 308 7.16 31.37 -1.04
CA PRO A 308 6.50 30.09 -0.81
C PRO A 308 5.40 29.80 -1.82
N ALA A 309 5.38 28.56 -2.34
CA ALA A 309 4.45 28.15 -3.38
C ALA A 309 3.00 28.10 -2.87
N LEU A 310 2.05 28.58 -3.67
CA LEU A 310 0.63 28.50 -3.33
C LEU A 310 0.01 27.24 -3.94
N LEU A 311 -0.36 26.30 -3.08
CA LEU A 311 -1.01 25.05 -3.47
C LEU A 311 -2.49 25.05 -3.09
N LEU A 312 -3.34 24.50 -3.95
CA LEU A 312 -4.79 24.52 -3.75
C LEU A 312 -5.35 23.11 -3.62
N PHE A 313 -6.26 22.94 -2.66
CA PHE A 313 -6.95 21.70 -2.41
C PHE A 313 -8.36 21.77 -2.96
N SER A 314 -8.70 20.82 -3.81
CA SER A 314 -10.09 20.67 -4.25
C SER A 314 -10.64 19.26 -4.04
N GLN A 315 -9.81 18.23 -3.86
CA GLN A 315 -10.26 16.84 -4.00
C GLN A 315 -9.60 15.85 -3.02
N ARG A 316 -10.39 14.87 -2.60
CA ARG A 316 -10.00 13.65 -1.89
C ARG A 316 -10.51 12.45 -2.67
N ALA A 317 -9.70 11.41 -2.73
CA ALA A 317 -10.10 10.13 -3.29
C ALA A 317 -10.65 9.24 -2.19
N LYS A 318 -11.77 8.57 -2.46
CA LYS A 318 -12.28 7.50 -1.60
C LYS A 318 -11.67 6.14 -1.97
N ALA A 319 -11.90 5.16 -1.10
CA ALA A 319 -11.58 3.75 -1.34
C ALA A 319 -12.20 3.23 -2.66
N LEU A 320 -11.59 2.19 -3.22
CA LEU A 320 -12.20 1.41 -4.31
C LEU A 320 -13.41 0.64 -3.77
N SER A 321 -14.36 0.34 -4.66
CA SER A 321 -15.54 -0.46 -4.32
C SER A 321 -15.63 -1.67 -5.22
N TYR A 322 -15.92 -2.81 -4.61
CA TYR A 322 -15.87 -4.13 -5.24
C TYR A 322 -17.22 -4.83 -5.13
N GLU A 323 -17.52 -5.67 -6.13
CA GLU A 323 -18.61 -6.64 -6.10
C GLU A 323 -18.02 -8.04 -6.23
N THR A 324 -18.61 -9.03 -5.57
CA THR A 324 -18.18 -10.43 -5.73
C THR A 324 -18.33 -10.86 -7.19
N ALA A 325 -17.32 -11.53 -7.74
CA ALA A 325 -17.34 -12.07 -9.10
C ALA A 325 -16.96 -13.55 -9.10
N GLN A 326 -17.36 -14.27 -10.14
CA GLN A 326 -16.89 -15.63 -10.37
C GLN A 326 -15.55 -15.61 -11.10
N SER A 327 -14.55 -16.29 -10.53
CA SER A 327 -13.25 -16.46 -11.15
C SER A 327 -13.39 -17.33 -12.42
N PRO A 328 -12.74 -16.96 -13.54
CA PRO A 328 -12.64 -17.83 -14.71
C PRO A 328 -11.88 -19.14 -14.41
N TYR A 329 -10.99 -19.13 -13.41
CA TYR A 329 -10.20 -20.28 -12.98
C TYR A 329 -10.18 -20.39 -11.45
N PRO A 330 -11.26 -20.91 -10.84
CA PRO A 330 -11.41 -20.97 -9.37
C PRO A 330 -10.31 -21.78 -8.67
N ASP A 331 -9.77 -22.81 -9.32
CA ASP A 331 -8.70 -23.66 -8.75
C ASP A 331 -7.41 -22.88 -8.48
N ARG A 332 -7.14 -21.83 -9.29
CA ARG A 332 -5.95 -20.98 -9.13
C ARG A 332 -6.27 -19.69 -8.37
N TRP A 333 -7.42 -19.08 -8.66
CA TRP A 333 -7.90 -17.87 -7.97
C TRP A 333 -9.28 -18.14 -7.38
N PRO A 334 -9.37 -18.59 -6.12
CA PRO A 334 -10.64 -18.88 -5.48
C PRO A 334 -11.41 -17.61 -5.12
N ILE A 335 -10.72 -16.47 -5.01
CA ILE A 335 -11.30 -15.18 -4.66
C ILE A 335 -11.23 -14.26 -5.88
N ALA A 336 -12.39 -13.76 -6.28
CA ALA A 336 -12.50 -12.84 -7.41
C ALA A 336 -13.53 -11.73 -7.13
N TYR A 337 -13.19 -10.52 -7.59
CA TYR A 337 -14.06 -9.36 -7.48
C TYR A 337 -14.18 -8.64 -8.83
N ARG A 338 -15.25 -7.87 -8.98
CA ARG A 338 -15.43 -6.88 -10.05
C ARG A 338 -15.33 -5.49 -9.45
N LEU A 339 -14.46 -4.69 -10.02
CA LEU A 339 -14.29 -3.30 -9.61
C LEU A 339 -15.44 -2.44 -10.15
N LYS A 340 -15.95 -1.51 -9.33
CA LYS A 340 -16.91 -0.49 -9.79
C LYS A 340 -16.19 0.66 -10.49
N SER A 341 -16.73 1.12 -11.61
CA SER A 341 -16.36 2.39 -12.22
C SER A 341 -17.40 3.47 -11.92
N TYR A 342 -16.95 4.72 -11.95
CA TYR A 342 -17.77 5.88 -11.66
C TYR A 342 -17.77 6.82 -12.87
N ASP A 343 -18.76 7.71 -12.89
CA ASP A 343 -18.76 8.88 -13.77
C ASP A 343 -18.73 10.13 -12.90
N THR A 344 -18.12 11.20 -13.39
CA THR A 344 -18.04 12.47 -12.67
C THR A 344 -18.90 13.51 -13.37
N SER A 345 -19.69 14.29 -12.62
CA SER A 345 -20.38 15.45 -13.16
C SER A 345 -19.43 16.64 -13.38
N ASP A 346 -18.21 16.57 -12.84
CA ASP A 346 -17.22 17.66 -12.85
C ASP A 346 -16.43 17.66 -14.16
N ALA A 347 -16.68 18.66 -15.02
CA ALA A 347 -16.02 18.78 -16.32
C ALA A 347 -14.49 18.90 -16.21
N ALA A 348 -13.97 19.60 -15.19
CA ALA A 348 -12.53 19.75 -15.01
C ALA A 348 -11.87 18.40 -14.66
N ALA A 349 -12.54 17.58 -13.86
CA ALA A 349 -12.08 16.22 -13.59
C ALA A 349 -12.15 15.32 -14.84
N ARG A 350 -13.20 15.44 -15.67
CA ARG A 350 -13.32 14.69 -16.94
C ARG A 350 -12.20 14.99 -17.92
N ASP A 351 -11.84 16.26 -18.06
CA ASP A 351 -10.83 16.67 -19.01
C ASP A 351 -9.42 16.27 -18.56
N LYS A 352 -9.19 16.32 -17.24
CA LYS A 352 -7.88 16.02 -16.64
C LYS A 352 -7.60 14.53 -16.52
N PHE A 353 -8.60 13.73 -16.12
CA PHE A 353 -8.39 12.32 -15.78
C PHE A 353 -9.03 11.38 -16.80
N PRO A 354 -8.26 10.43 -17.37
CA PRO A 354 -8.78 9.50 -18.37
C PRO A 354 -9.66 8.38 -17.78
N GLU A 355 -9.51 8.07 -16.48
CA GLU A 355 -10.22 6.99 -15.79
C GLU A 355 -10.73 7.41 -14.39
N PHE A 356 -11.82 6.77 -13.96
CA PHE A 356 -12.56 7.02 -12.72
C PHE A 356 -13.00 5.70 -12.06
N TYR A 357 -12.17 5.17 -11.18
CA TYR A 357 -12.47 3.98 -10.37
C TYR A 357 -12.73 4.32 -8.90
N ARG A 358 -12.42 5.54 -8.47
CA ARG A 358 -12.67 6.02 -7.11
C ARG A 358 -13.73 7.13 -7.11
N PRO A 359 -14.65 7.14 -6.12
CA PRO A 359 -15.48 8.30 -5.88
C PRO A 359 -14.61 9.50 -5.48
N MET A 360 -15.03 10.68 -5.91
CA MET A 360 -14.38 11.95 -5.58
C MET A 360 -15.16 12.67 -4.50
N ASP A 361 -14.47 13.09 -3.44
CA ASP A 361 -14.99 14.00 -2.43
C ASP A 361 -14.34 15.38 -2.59
N LYS A 362 -15.16 16.44 -2.61
CA LYS A 362 -14.64 17.81 -2.64
C LYS A 362 -14.22 18.25 -1.24
N ILE A 363 -13.10 18.95 -1.14
CA ILE A 363 -12.68 19.61 0.10
C ILE A 363 -13.44 20.93 0.21
N VAL A 364 -14.48 20.93 1.04
CA VAL A 364 -15.35 22.10 1.26
C VAL A 364 -15.07 22.68 2.64
N ASP A 365 -14.85 23.99 2.72
CA ASP A 365 -14.86 24.69 4.00
C ASP A 365 -16.31 24.78 4.51
N ARG A 366 -16.57 24.22 5.70
CA ARG A 366 -17.91 24.23 6.32
C ARG A 366 -18.46 25.64 6.52
N ASN A 367 -17.60 26.62 6.76
CA ASN A 367 -17.99 28.00 6.92
C ASN A 367 -18.27 28.70 5.58
N TYR A 368 -17.78 28.12 4.47
CA TYR A 368 -17.91 28.67 3.12
C TYR A 368 -18.22 27.57 2.10
N PRO A 369 -19.42 26.97 2.13
CA PRO A 369 -19.76 25.82 1.29
C PRO A 369 -19.81 26.12 -0.22
N TYR A 370 -19.82 27.39 -0.59
CA TYR A 370 -19.84 27.87 -1.98
C TYR A 370 -18.44 28.22 -2.53
N ALA A 371 -17.39 28.14 -1.71
CA ALA A 371 -16.02 28.36 -2.14
C ALA A 371 -15.55 27.21 -3.04
N TYR A 372 -15.00 27.53 -4.21
CA TYR A 372 -14.43 26.52 -5.13
C TYR A 372 -13.17 25.86 -4.54
N TYR A 373 -12.43 26.60 -3.72
CA TYR A 373 -11.27 26.12 -2.96
C TYR A 373 -11.50 26.35 -1.46
N GLY A 374 -11.53 25.29 -0.67
CA GLY A 374 -11.78 25.39 0.77
C GLY A 374 -10.58 25.90 1.57
N VAL A 375 -9.35 25.52 1.18
CA VAL A 375 -8.11 25.87 1.89
C VAL A 375 -6.97 25.99 0.87
N GLY A 376 -6.18 27.06 0.97
CA GLY A 376 -4.90 27.17 0.28
C GLY A 376 -3.75 26.75 1.21
N LEU A 377 -2.68 26.22 0.66
CA LEU A 377 -1.40 26.05 1.35
C LEU A 377 -0.40 27.05 0.82
N LYS A 378 0.37 27.61 1.73
CA LYS A 378 1.58 28.35 1.43
C LYS A 378 2.76 27.45 1.81
N VAL A 379 3.48 26.97 0.80
CA VAL A 379 4.38 25.83 0.92
C VAL A 379 5.82 26.29 0.88
N THR A 380 6.56 25.88 1.91
CA THR A 380 8.03 25.92 1.91
C THR A 380 8.54 24.50 1.84
N TYR A 381 9.26 24.18 0.77
CA TYR A 381 9.84 22.84 0.61
C TYR A 381 11.14 22.74 1.40
N ILE A 382 11.13 21.94 2.46
CA ILE A 382 12.25 21.83 3.42
C ILE A 382 13.22 20.70 3.08
N GLY A 383 12.89 19.84 2.11
CA GLY A 383 13.79 18.76 1.71
C GLY A 383 13.17 17.70 0.81
N ASN A 384 14.03 16.79 0.36
CA ASN A 384 13.66 15.60 -0.38
C ASN A 384 13.92 14.37 0.46
N TYR A 385 13.08 13.34 0.34
CA TYR A 385 13.35 12.01 0.89
C TYR A 385 13.30 10.95 -0.21
N ASP A 386 14.06 9.88 0.02
CA ASP A 386 14.14 8.74 -0.86
C ASP A 386 13.40 7.54 -0.26
N PRO A 387 12.22 7.16 -0.79
CA PRO A 387 11.48 6.00 -0.33
C PRO A 387 12.29 4.70 -0.30
N ALA A 388 13.30 4.52 -1.18
CA ALA A 388 14.14 3.32 -1.16
C ALA A 388 15.11 3.26 0.02
N LYS A 389 15.35 4.38 0.71
CA LYS A 389 16.20 4.43 1.90
C LYS A 389 15.46 4.10 3.20
N LEU A 390 14.13 4.15 3.21
CA LEU A 390 13.30 3.81 4.36
C LEU A 390 13.62 2.43 4.94
N GLN A 391 13.54 2.27 6.25
CA GLN A 391 13.78 1.03 6.99
C GLN A 391 12.57 0.08 6.95
N VAL A 392 11.95 -0.07 5.78
CA VAL A 392 10.88 -1.04 5.52
C VAL A 392 11.44 -2.30 4.87
N SER A 393 10.65 -3.37 4.78
CA SER A 393 11.10 -4.61 4.14
C SER A 393 11.46 -4.35 2.66
N LYS A 394 12.76 -4.39 2.32
CA LYS A 394 13.28 -4.06 0.99
C LYS A 394 13.32 -5.24 0.02
N ASP A 395 12.93 -6.43 0.47
CA ASP A 395 13.03 -7.62 -0.37
C ASP A 395 12.09 -7.53 -1.58
N ILE A 396 12.67 -7.68 -2.77
CA ILE A 396 11.93 -7.70 -4.04
C ILE A 396 10.94 -8.89 -4.07
N ASP A 397 11.26 -9.95 -3.34
CA ASP A 397 10.43 -11.14 -3.11
C ASP A 397 9.48 -11.01 -1.90
N SER A 398 9.54 -9.90 -1.16
CA SER A 398 8.54 -9.56 -0.15
C SER A 398 7.23 -9.22 -0.87
N LEU A 399 6.33 -10.20 -0.85
CA LEU A 399 4.98 -10.11 -1.40
C LEU A 399 4.05 -9.26 -0.54
N PHE A 400 4.52 -8.71 0.58
CA PHE A 400 3.67 -8.06 1.57
C PHE A 400 3.40 -6.58 1.21
N PRO A 401 2.15 -6.20 0.88
CA PRO A 401 1.86 -4.93 0.22
C PRO A 401 1.37 -3.85 1.22
N MET A 402 2.11 -3.62 2.31
CA MET A 402 1.69 -2.76 3.44
C MET A 402 2.61 -1.57 3.74
N ASP A 403 3.50 -1.25 2.81
CA ASP A 403 4.38 -0.09 2.94
C ASP A 403 3.74 1.12 2.25
N THR A 404 3.25 2.07 3.07
CA THR A 404 2.61 3.32 2.62
C THR A 404 3.41 4.03 1.51
N TYR A 405 4.74 3.96 1.57
CA TYR A 405 5.66 4.65 0.66
C TYR A 405 6.03 3.83 -0.59
N ARG A 406 5.57 2.58 -0.70
CA ARG A 406 5.84 1.71 -1.85
C ARG A 406 4.69 1.81 -2.84
N ALA A 407 5.01 2.02 -4.11
CA ALA A 407 4.01 2.01 -5.17
C ALA A 407 3.37 0.62 -5.29
N PRO A 408 2.02 0.53 -5.24
CA PRO A 408 1.34 -0.74 -5.45
C PRO A 408 1.49 -1.19 -6.91
N SER A 409 1.38 -2.50 -7.15
CA SER A 409 1.39 -3.06 -8.49
C SER A 409 0.39 -4.20 -8.62
N ALA A 410 -0.05 -4.45 -9.85
CA ALA A 410 -0.88 -5.59 -10.20
C ALA A 410 -0.38 -6.20 -11.51
N LYS A 411 -0.73 -7.46 -11.81
CA LYS A 411 -0.38 -8.12 -13.06
C LYS A 411 -1.61 -8.28 -13.92
N ALA A 412 -1.56 -7.88 -15.20
CA ALA A 412 -2.61 -8.20 -16.15
C ALA A 412 -2.55 -9.71 -16.48
N ILE A 413 -3.66 -10.42 -16.24
CA ILE A 413 -3.74 -11.87 -16.41
C ILE A 413 -4.59 -12.24 -17.63
N PHE A 414 -5.77 -11.64 -17.77
CA PHE A 414 -6.66 -11.87 -18.91
C PHE A 414 -7.10 -10.53 -19.50
N ASP A 415 -7.25 -10.46 -20.81
CA ASP A 415 -7.83 -9.31 -21.50
C ASP A 415 -9.37 -9.23 -21.28
N SER A 416 -10.01 -8.22 -21.85
CA SER A 416 -11.45 -8.02 -21.79
C SER A 416 -12.27 -9.15 -22.42
N GLU A 417 -11.67 -9.92 -23.32
CA GLU A 417 -12.28 -11.09 -23.98
C GLU A 417 -12.03 -12.39 -23.22
N GLY A 418 -11.30 -12.34 -22.09
CA GLY A 418 -10.96 -13.50 -21.27
C GLY A 418 -9.79 -14.34 -21.79
N ARG A 419 -9.03 -13.83 -22.77
CA ARG A 419 -7.82 -14.50 -23.28
C ARG A 419 -6.64 -14.18 -22.38
N PRO A 420 -5.68 -15.11 -22.17
CA PRO A 420 -4.48 -14.84 -21.39
C PRO A 420 -3.68 -13.65 -21.95
N ALA A 421 -3.36 -12.69 -21.09
CA ALA A 421 -2.48 -11.58 -21.42
C ALA A 421 -1.04 -12.10 -21.59
N ASN A 422 -0.48 -11.95 -22.79
CA ASN A 422 0.89 -12.36 -23.10
C ASN A 422 1.63 -11.25 -23.86
N PRO A 423 2.67 -10.62 -23.29
CA PRO A 423 3.21 -10.86 -21.94
C PRO A 423 2.29 -10.36 -20.83
N GLN A 424 2.43 -10.93 -19.63
CA GLN A 424 1.75 -10.42 -18.43
C GLN A 424 2.38 -9.10 -18.01
N ALA A 425 1.81 -8.00 -18.49
CA ALA A 425 2.26 -6.66 -18.16
C ALA A 425 1.98 -6.32 -16.68
N THR A 426 2.89 -5.56 -16.08
CA THR A 426 2.71 -5.02 -14.73
C THR A 426 1.97 -3.69 -14.81
N ILE A 427 0.82 -3.61 -14.16
CA ILE A 427 0.03 -2.40 -14.00
C ILE A 427 0.66 -1.55 -12.89
N LYS A 428 0.91 -0.27 -13.20
CA LYS A 428 1.53 0.72 -12.31
C LYS A 428 0.60 1.92 -12.08
N PRO A 429 0.71 2.62 -10.93
CA PRO A 429 0.00 3.87 -10.71
C PRO A 429 0.49 4.95 -11.70
N ILE A 430 -0.42 5.87 -12.04
CA ILE A 430 -0.20 6.92 -13.04
C ILE A 430 -0.35 8.34 -12.48
N ASN A 431 -0.35 8.48 -11.15
CA ASN A 431 -0.63 9.74 -10.43
C ASN A 431 -2.01 10.32 -10.77
N ASN A 432 -3.01 9.44 -10.96
CA ASN A 432 -4.41 9.82 -11.07
C ASN A 432 -5.09 9.56 -9.71
N PRO A 433 -5.57 10.61 -9.00
CA PRO A 433 -6.27 10.44 -7.72
C PRO A 433 -7.54 9.59 -7.82
N LEU A 434 -8.18 9.57 -8.99
CA LEU A 434 -9.40 8.82 -9.24
C LEU A 434 -9.14 7.50 -9.96
N GLY A 435 -7.86 7.15 -10.15
CA GLY A 435 -7.42 5.99 -10.93
C GLY A 435 -7.46 4.67 -10.18
N LEU A 436 -7.03 3.62 -10.88
CA LEU A 436 -7.06 2.24 -10.41
C LEU A 436 -6.11 1.99 -9.24
N LEU A 437 -4.85 2.39 -9.38
CA LEU A 437 -3.81 2.22 -8.36
C LEU A 437 -3.42 3.58 -7.80
N THR A 438 -3.46 3.71 -6.47
CA THR A 438 -3.05 4.93 -5.77
C THR A 438 -1.54 5.09 -5.80
N SER A 439 -1.07 6.28 -6.16
CA SER A 439 0.34 6.63 -5.99
C SER A 439 0.66 6.83 -4.52
N PRO A 440 1.84 6.40 -4.05
CA PRO A 440 2.26 6.62 -2.68
C PRO A 440 2.35 8.12 -2.35
N PRO A 441 2.39 8.51 -1.07
CA PRO A 441 2.52 9.90 -0.66
C PRO A 441 3.69 10.58 -1.39
N THR A 442 3.38 11.68 -2.07
CA THR A 442 4.37 12.48 -2.80
C THR A 442 4.95 13.55 -1.91
N MET A 443 4.10 14.15 -1.07
CA MET A 443 4.44 15.23 -0.17
C MET A 443 4.05 14.86 1.25
N LEU A 444 4.97 15.12 2.17
CA LEU A 444 4.76 14.93 3.60
C LEU A 444 4.79 16.29 4.28
N THR A 445 3.89 16.49 5.24
CA THR A 445 3.87 17.66 6.12
C THR A 445 3.63 17.23 7.56
N THR A 446 3.59 18.16 8.50
CA THR A 446 3.39 17.86 9.92
C THR A 446 1.93 17.59 10.24
N MET A 447 1.69 16.86 11.33
CA MET A 447 0.35 16.64 11.87
C MET A 447 -0.32 17.95 12.30
N GLU A 448 0.47 18.96 12.68
CA GLU A 448 -0.01 20.31 12.95
C GLU A 448 -0.64 20.93 11.70
N ALA A 449 0.07 20.95 10.57
CA ALA A 449 -0.49 21.42 9.29
C ALA A 449 -1.76 20.64 8.92
N ALA A 450 -1.73 19.32 9.08
CA ALA A 450 -2.89 18.47 8.79
C ALA A 450 -4.12 18.81 9.64
N ALA A 451 -3.93 19.10 10.94
CA ALA A 451 -5.01 19.55 11.82
C ALA A 451 -5.57 20.91 11.39
N LEU A 452 -4.71 21.85 11.00
CA LEU A 452 -5.14 23.16 10.51
C LEU A 452 -5.95 23.08 9.20
N ILE A 453 -5.67 22.08 8.36
CA ILE A 453 -6.35 21.87 7.07
C ILE A 453 -7.63 21.03 7.24
N ALA A 454 -7.54 19.88 7.88
CA ALA A 454 -8.61 18.89 7.95
C ALA A 454 -9.54 19.03 9.18
N GLY A 455 -9.16 19.84 10.18
CA GLY A 455 -9.95 20.13 11.38
C GLY A 455 -9.71 19.16 12.54
N ASP A 456 -10.73 18.96 13.38
CA ASP A 456 -10.61 18.29 14.69
C ASP A 456 -10.25 16.79 14.64
N ARG A 457 -10.49 16.13 13.50
CA ARG A 457 -10.23 14.70 13.29
C ARG A 457 -9.38 14.47 12.04
N PRO A 458 -8.11 14.95 12.02
CA PRO A 458 -7.30 14.96 10.81
C PRO A 458 -6.67 13.60 10.50
N ILE A 459 -6.55 12.71 11.50
CA ILE A 459 -5.84 11.45 11.36
C ILE A 459 -6.72 10.43 10.64
N SER A 460 -6.15 9.82 9.60
CA SER A 460 -6.76 8.77 8.79
C SER A 460 -6.51 7.37 9.36
N VAL A 461 -5.27 7.08 9.75
CA VAL A 461 -4.87 5.78 10.31
C VAL A 461 -3.76 5.97 11.33
N ILE A 462 -3.68 5.10 12.33
CA ILE A 462 -2.54 5.04 13.26
C ILE A 462 -1.90 3.67 13.12
N ARG A 463 -0.62 3.63 12.76
CA ARG A 463 0.18 2.41 12.69
C ARG A 463 0.90 2.23 14.02
N ILE A 464 0.70 1.09 14.67
CA ILE A 464 1.20 0.83 16.02
C ILE A 464 2.23 -0.29 15.98
N LYS A 465 3.37 -0.06 16.63
CA LYS A 465 4.35 -1.09 16.97
C LYS A 465 4.27 -1.37 18.48
N VAL A 466 4.14 -2.64 18.85
CA VAL A 466 4.05 -3.09 20.24
C VAL A 466 5.41 -3.55 20.73
N ALA A 467 5.76 -3.19 21.97
CA ALA A 467 7.06 -3.53 22.55
C ALA A 467 7.22 -5.05 22.71
N GLY A 468 8.35 -5.60 22.26
CA GLY A 468 8.69 -7.02 22.42
C GLY A 468 7.85 -7.99 21.57
N VAL A 469 7.27 -7.50 20.47
CA VAL A 469 6.52 -8.30 19.50
C VAL A 469 7.30 -8.36 18.19
N ASP A 470 8.16 -9.37 18.10
CA ASP A 470 9.06 -9.58 16.95
C ASP A 470 8.78 -10.90 16.19
N GLU A 471 7.98 -11.79 16.78
CA GLU A 471 7.63 -13.10 16.21
C GLU A 471 6.16 -13.45 16.38
N VAL A 472 5.67 -14.33 15.51
CA VAL A 472 4.33 -14.91 15.58
C VAL A 472 4.29 -15.99 16.66
N SER A 473 3.65 -15.71 17.80
CA SER A 473 3.47 -16.66 18.92
C SER A 473 2.12 -16.44 19.62
N ASP A 474 1.63 -17.45 20.31
CA ASP A 474 0.35 -17.37 21.05
C ASP A 474 0.39 -16.28 22.15
N ALA A 475 1.55 -16.09 22.79
CA ALA A 475 1.74 -15.07 23.81
C ALA A 475 1.72 -13.65 23.23
N ASN A 476 2.38 -13.45 22.07
CA ASN A 476 2.37 -12.17 21.39
C ASN A 476 0.99 -11.84 20.82
N GLN A 477 0.27 -12.85 20.31
CA GLN A 477 -1.11 -12.71 19.86
C GLN A 477 -2.03 -12.23 20.98
N ALA A 478 -2.00 -12.90 22.15
CA ALA A 478 -2.80 -12.50 23.30
C ALA A 478 -2.49 -11.06 23.75
N LYS A 479 -1.22 -10.67 23.72
CA LYS A 479 -0.79 -9.30 24.01
C LYS A 479 -1.33 -8.28 22.99
N LEU A 480 -1.30 -8.61 21.69
CA LEU A 480 -1.85 -7.75 20.64
C LEU A 480 -3.36 -7.63 20.74
N GLU A 481 -4.06 -8.72 21.07
CA GLU A 481 -5.50 -8.75 21.31
C GLU A 481 -5.89 -7.89 22.51
N GLU A 482 -5.16 -7.97 23.63
CA GLU A 482 -5.37 -7.13 24.81
C GLU A 482 -5.24 -5.64 24.46
N ILE A 483 -4.18 -5.26 23.73
CA ILE A 483 -3.95 -3.88 23.31
C ILE A 483 -5.02 -3.43 22.30
N ALA A 484 -5.38 -4.27 21.33
CA ALA A 484 -6.42 -3.95 20.36
C ALA A 484 -7.79 -3.74 21.03
N GLU A 485 -8.16 -4.58 21.99
CA GLU A 485 -9.38 -4.41 22.79
C GLU A 485 -9.32 -3.14 23.64
N ALA A 486 -8.18 -2.83 24.26
CA ALA A 486 -8.00 -1.58 25.00
C ALA A 486 -8.19 -0.35 24.10
N ILE A 487 -7.65 -0.36 22.88
CA ILE A 487 -7.84 0.70 21.89
C ILE A 487 -9.33 0.85 21.54
N ARG A 488 -10.00 -0.27 21.20
CA ARG A 488 -11.44 -0.27 20.84
C ARG A 488 -12.28 0.28 22.00
N ALA A 489 -12.03 -0.18 23.23
CA ALA A 489 -12.78 0.23 24.41
C ALA A 489 -12.58 1.70 24.79
N GLN A 490 -11.36 2.23 24.70
CA GLN A 490 -11.06 3.61 25.11
C GLN A 490 -11.43 4.64 24.05
N THR A 491 -11.30 4.30 22.76
CA THR A 491 -11.40 5.28 21.66
C THR A 491 -12.61 5.09 20.76
N GLY A 492 -13.24 3.90 20.77
CA GLY A 492 -14.29 3.51 19.82
C GLY A 492 -13.80 3.28 18.39
N LEU A 493 -12.48 3.24 18.17
CA LEU A 493 -11.87 3.01 16.86
C LEU A 493 -11.73 1.52 16.57
N ALA A 494 -11.70 1.16 15.28
CA ALA A 494 -11.35 -0.20 14.87
C ALA A 494 -9.84 -0.38 14.98
N ALA A 495 -9.40 -1.51 15.53
CA ALA A 495 -8.00 -1.89 15.66
C ALA A 495 -7.80 -3.27 15.03
N ASP A 496 -7.07 -3.37 13.93
CA ASP A 496 -6.86 -4.61 13.19
C ASP A 496 -5.43 -5.12 13.44
N ILE A 497 -5.31 -6.37 13.87
CA ILE A 497 -4.02 -7.01 14.13
C ILE A 497 -3.40 -7.46 12.82
N MET A 498 -2.24 -6.90 12.49
CA MET A 498 -1.50 -7.16 11.26
C MET A 498 -0.48 -8.28 11.40
N LEU A 499 0.00 -8.54 12.63
CA LEU A 499 0.92 -9.64 12.87
C LEU A 499 0.27 -10.97 12.45
N GLY A 500 1.02 -11.78 11.69
CA GLY A 500 0.53 -13.06 11.19
C GLY A 500 -0.41 -12.95 9.98
N SER A 501 -0.50 -11.77 9.36
CA SER A 501 -1.15 -11.60 8.07
C SER A 501 -0.33 -12.22 6.93
N SER A 502 -1.01 -12.61 5.86
CA SER A 502 -0.36 -13.21 4.68
C SER A 502 -0.84 -12.56 3.38
N PRO A 503 0.01 -12.46 2.35
CA PRO A 503 -0.41 -12.04 1.03
C PRO A 503 -1.29 -13.12 0.38
N GLN A 504 -2.42 -12.70 -0.17
CA GLN A 504 -3.41 -13.54 -0.83
C GLN A 504 -3.62 -13.04 -2.27
N PRO A 505 -3.39 -13.86 -3.32
CA PRO A 505 -3.71 -13.45 -4.68
C PRO A 505 -5.23 -13.32 -4.85
N VAL A 506 -5.65 -12.15 -5.32
CA VAL A 506 -7.04 -11.82 -5.62
C VAL A 506 -7.15 -11.42 -7.08
N LEU A 507 -8.12 -11.99 -7.78
CA LEU A 507 -8.39 -11.69 -9.17
C LEU A 507 -9.46 -10.59 -9.27
N ILE A 508 -9.14 -9.49 -9.94
CA ILE A 508 -10.00 -8.31 -10.03
C ILE A 508 -10.35 -8.05 -11.48
N GLN A 509 -11.64 -8.07 -11.82
CA GLN A 509 -12.14 -7.64 -13.11
C GLN A 509 -12.21 -6.12 -13.15
N VAL A 510 -11.45 -5.51 -14.05
CA VAL A 510 -11.37 -4.06 -14.25
C VAL A 510 -12.20 -3.68 -15.48
N PRO A 511 -13.38 -3.07 -15.31
CA PRO A 511 -14.27 -2.72 -16.40
C PRO A 511 -13.80 -1.47 -17.14
N LYS A 512 -14.53 -1.07 -18.19
CA LYS A 512 -14.37 0.23 -18.85
C LYS A 512 -14.57 1.37 -17.83
N SER A 513 -13.76 2.42 -17.93
CA SER A 513 -13.93 3.66 -17.14
C SER A 513 -13.48 4.89 -17.93
N GLY A 514 -14.26 5.98 -17.84
CA GLY A 514 -13.98 7.22 -18.56
C GLY A 514 -13.78 7.00 -20.07
N SER A 515 -12.65 7.50 -20.59
CA SER A 515 -12.24 7.32 -21.99
C SER A 515 -11.51 6.00 -22.24
N GLN A 516 -11.17 5.25 -21.20
CA GLN A 516 -10.37 4.03 -21.29
C GLN A 516 -11.24 2.79 -21.52
N THR A 517 -10.71 1.83 -22.29
CA THR A 517 -11.34 0.52 -22.49
C THR A 517 -11.11 -0.39 -21.29
N ALA A 518 -11.92 -1.45 -21.16
CA ALA A 518 -11.74 -2.42 -20.09
C ALA A 518 -10.35 -3.08 -20.16
N ILE A 519 -9.67 -3.18 -19.02
CA ILE A 519 -8.36 -3.85 -18.92
C ILE A 519 -8.53 -5.38 -18.92
N GLY A 520 -9.67 -5.89 -18.41
CA GLY A 520 -9.93 -7.32 -18.27
C GLY A 520 -9.75 -7.77 -16.83
N TRP A 521 -8.90 -8.76 -16.59
CA TRP A 521 -8.63 -9.30 -15.25
C TRP A 521 -7.20 -9.05 -14.83
N MET A 522 -7.03 -8.50 -13.63
CA MET A 522 -5.72 -8.33 -13.01
C MET A 522 -5.60 -9.15 -11.74
N GLU A 523 -4.39 -9.62 -11.43
CA GLU A 523 -4.04 -10.21 -10.15
C GLU A 523 -3.36 -9.15 -9.28
N GLN A 524 -3.85 -9.02 -8.05
CA GLN A 524 -3.23 -8.20 -7.01
C GLN A 524 -3.07 -9.03 -5.74
N GLN A 525 -1.97 -8.84 -5.01
CA GLN A 525 -1.78 -9.45 -3.70
C GLN A 525 -2.52 -8.59 -2.68
N TRP A 526 -3.55 -9.15 -2.03
CA TRP A 526 -4.26 -8.53 -0.91
C TRP A 526 -3.75 -9.08 0.41
N ILE A 527 -4.03 -8.42 1.53
CA ILE A 527 -3.63 -8.89 2.86
C ILE A 527 -4.77 -9.68 3.48
N LYS A 528 -4.51 -10.93 3.87
CA LYS A 528 -5.45 -11.72 4.68
C LYS A 528 -4.99 -11.77 6.13
N LEU A 529 -5.85 -11.30 7.04
CA LEU A 529 -5.55 -11.24 8.47
C LEU A 529 -5.58 -12.64 9.11
N GLY A 530 -4.72 -12.87 10.11
CA GLY A 530 -4.82 -14.03 11.01
C GLY A 530 -4.48 -15.43 10.44
N ILE A 531 -3.90 -15.52 9.23
CA ILE A 531 -3.57 -16.83 8.62
C ILE A 531 -2.41 -17.54 9.31
N ALA A 532 -1.36 -16.82 9.70
CA ALA A 532 -0.10 -17.46 10.11
C ALA A 532 -0.26 -18.39 11.32
N LEU A 533 -1.07 -18.01 12.32
CA LEU A 533 -1.33 -18.84 13.50
C LEU A 533 -2.13 -20.10 13.15
N THR A 534 -3.14 -19.95 12.30
CA THR A 534 -3.95 -21.08 11.83
C THR A 534 -3.07 -22.08 11.09
N LEU A 535 -2.20 -21.59 10.20
CA LEU A 535 -1.24 -22.41 9.46
C LEU A 535 -0.25 -23.12 10.41
N VAL A 536 0.34 -22.40 11.37
CA VAL A 536 1.29 -22.97 12.34
C VAL A 536 0.59 -24.04 13.21
N ASN A 537 -0.64 -23.81 13.63
CA ASN A 537 -1.39 -24.76 14.46
C ASN A 537 -1.84 -26.00 13.66
N GLU A 538 -2.29 -25.84 12.42
CA GLU A 538 -2.59 -26.97 11.53
C GLU A 538 -1.36 -27.83 11.27
N VAL A 539 -0.21 -27.21 11.05
CA VAL A 539 1.07 -27.91 10.87
C VAL A 539 1.47 -28.66 12.15
N LYS A 540 1.35 -28.03 13.33
CA LYS A 540 1.61 -28.69 14.62
C LYS A 540 0.70 -29.90 14.85
N LEU A 541 -0.60 -29.76 14.57
CA LEU A 541 -1.60 -30.82 14.72
C LEU A 541 -1.33 -31.99 13.78
N GLY A 542 -1.07 -31.71 12.50
CA GLY A 542 -0.77 -32.74 11.50
C GLY A 542 0.48 -33.56 11.86
N PHE A 543 1.55 -32.89 12.29
CA PHE A 543 2.77 -33.57 12.70
C PHE A 543 2.62 -34.35 14.00
N SER A 544 1.92 -33.81 15.01
CA SER A 544 1.64 -34.53 16.25
C SER A 544 0.83 -35.81 15.98
N GLY A 545 -0.17 -35.74 15.09
CA GLY A 545 -0.95 -36.89 14.66
C GLY A 545 -0.10 -37.96 13.96
N MET A 546 0.80 -37.56 13.07
CA MET A 546 1.74 -38.48 12.41
C MET A 546 2.68 -39.15 13.43
N LEU A 547 3.19 -38.40 14.39
CA LEU A 547 4.08 -38.90 15.44
C LEU A 547 3.35 -39.92 16.34
N LEU A 548 2.10 -39.66 16.68
CA LEU A 548 1.24 -40.59 17.43
C LEU A 548 1.00 -41.88 16.64
N LEU A 549 0.73 -41.80 15.33
CA LEU A 549 0.58 -42.97 14.47
C LEU A 549 1.84 -43.84 14.45
N VAL A 550 3.03 -43.23 14.37
CA VAL A 550 4.31 -43.97 14.39
C VAL A 550 4.54 -44.64 15.75
N ILE A 551 4.25 -43.95 16.85
CA ILE A 551 4.30 -44.54 18.20
C ILE A 551 3.33 -45.71 18.30
N LEU A 552 2.13 -45.59 17.74
CA LEU A 552 1.12 -46.64 17.76
C LEU A 552 1.58 -47.87 16.95
N ILE A 553 2.18 -47.67 15.77
CA ILE A 553 2.80 -48.73 14.97
C ILE A 553 3.94 -49.40 15.76
N ALA A 554 4.76 -48.62 16.47
CA ALA A 554 5.84 -49.14 17.30
C ALA A 554 5.31 -50.02 18.44
N VAL A 555 4.27 -49.56 19.14
CA VAL A 555 3.61 -50.32 20.22
C VAL A 555 2.99 -51.60 19.66
N LEU A 556 2.28 -51.53 18.52
CA LEU A 556 1.71 -52.71 17.86
C LEU A 556 2.77 -53.70 17.44
N TYR A 557 3.92 -53.24 16.93
CA TYR A 557 5.04 -54.11 16.58
C TYR A 557 5.59 -54.84 17.82
N VAL A 558 5.78 -54.14 18.94
CA VAL A 558 6.24 -54.74 20.19
C VAL A 558 5.21 -55.76 20.72
N LEU A 559 3.92 -55.41 20.70
CA LEU A 559 2.84 -56.31 21.11
C LEU A 559 2.75 -57.56 20.23
N ALA A 560 2.82 -57.39 18.91
CA ALA A 560 2.80 -58.50 17.95
C ALA A 560 4.01 -59.42 18.13
N THR A 561 5.21 -58.85 18.25
CA THR A 561 6.43 -59.63 18.53
C THR A 561 6.33 -60.38 19.85
N ASN A 562 5.80 -59.75 20.90
CA ASN A 562 5.63 -60.40 22.20
C ASN A 562 4.59 -61.54 22.12
N MET A 563 3.47 -61.30 21.44
CA MET A 563 2.42 -62.31 21.24
C MET A 563 2.91 -63.50 20.42
N VAL A 564 3.66 -63.27 19.35
CA VAL A 564 4.32 -64.34 18.56
C VAL A 564 5.30 -65.13 19.42
N SER A 565 6.11 -64.45 20.24
CA SER A 565 7.04 -65.11 21.17
C SER A 565 6.31 -66.03 22.16
N PHE A 566 5.19 -65.58 22.71
CA PHE A 566 4.32 -66.38 23.59
C PHE A 566 3.72 -67.59 22.87
N LEU A 567 3.21 -67.41 21.64
CA LEU A 567 2.60 -68.47 20.84
C LEU A 567 3.61 -69.56 20.46
N VAL A 568 4.85 -69.21 20.11
CA VAL A 568 5.85 -70.22 19.72
C VAL A 568 6.39 -71.00 20.93
N ARG A 569 6.40 -70.40 22.13
CA ARG A 569 6.80 -71.09 23.37
C ARG A 569 5.71 -71.96 23.99
N LYS A 570 4.53 -72.10 23.35
CA LYS A 570 3.43 -72.94 23.83
C LYS A 570 3.84 -74.38 24.18
N ARG A 571 4.74 -75.01 23.41
CA ARG A 571 5.23 -76.36 23.69
C ARG A 571 6.09 -76.42 24.96
N GLU A 572 6.93 -75.42 25.20
CA GLU A 572 7.76 -75.32 26.42
C GLU A 572 6.89 -75.07 27.65
N PHE A 573 5.85 -74.24 27.53
CA PHE A 573 4.86 -74.03 28.59
C PHE A 573 4.03 -75.28 28.89
N ALA A 574 3.64 -76.05 27.86
CA ALA A 574 2.93 -77.31 28.05
C ALA A 574 3.79 -78.36 28.80
N ILE A 575 5.09 -78.41 28.52
CA ILE A 575 6.04 -79.28 29.23
C ILE A 575 6.24 -78.80 30.69
N MET A 576 6.34 -77.49 30.94
CA MET A 576 6.43 -77.00 32.33
C MET A 576 5.16 -77.27 33.15
N LEU A 577 3.99 -77.17 32.51
CA LEU A 577 2.70 -77.52 33.10
C LEU A 577 2.62 -79.02 33.44
N SER A 578 3.13 -79.91 32.59
CA SER A 578 3.14 -81.35 32.87
C SER A 578 4.11 -81.76 33.98
N ILE A 579 5.15 -80.95 34.25
CA ILE A 579 6.09 -81.14 35.37
C ILE A 579 5.56 -80.52 36.69
N GLY A 580 4.35 -79.96 36.69
CA GLY A 580 3.65 -79.52 37.91
C GLY A 580 3.86 -78.06 38.31
N TRP A 581 4.39 -77.21 37.41
CA TRP A 581 4.51 -75.78 37.69
C TRP A 581 3.13 -75.08 37.68
N ARG A 582 2.83 -74.32 38.75
CA ARG A 582 1.61 -73.49 38.83
C ARG A 582 1.63 -72.35 37.80
N VAL A 583 0.49 -72.15 37.13
CA VAL A 583 0.26 -71.11 36.08
C VAL A 583 0.70 -69.71 36.51
N SER A 584 0.54 -69.37 37.80
CA SER A 584 0.93 -68.07 38.35
C SER A 584 2.44 -67.83 38.41
N ARG A 585 3.28 -68.87 38.51
CA ARG A 585 4.74 -68.75 38.41
C ARG A 585 5.22 -68.67 36.97
N ILE A 586 4.52 -69.33 36.04
CA ILE A 586 4.84 -69.30 34.62
C ILE A 586 4.62 -67.90 34.03
N ARG A 587 3.53 -67.22 34.40
CA ARG A 587 3.25 -65.83 33.98
C ARG A 587 4.20 -64.76 34.53
N ARG A 588 4.94 -65.04 35.62
CA ARG A 588 5.93 -64.09 36.18
C ARG A 588 7.32 -64.20 35.53
N CYS A 589 7.57 -65.25 34.76
CA CYS A 589 8.86 -65.53 34.12
C CYS A 589 8.83 -65.33 32.59
N SER A 590 7.66 -65.08 32.00
CA SER A 590 7.48 -64.65 30.59
C SER A 590 7.42 -63.14 30.52
#